data_AF-A0A679ILH1-F1
#
_entry.id   AF-A0A679ILH1-F1
#
_cell.length_a   1.000
_cell.length_b   1.000
_cell.length_c   1.000
_cell.angle_alpha   90.00
_cell.angle_beta   90.00
_cell.angle_gamma   90.00
#
_symmetry.space_group_name_H-M   'P 1'
#
loop_
_entity.id
_entity.type
_entity.pdbx_description
1 polymer ?
#
loop_
_entity_poly.entity_id
_entity_poly.type
_entity_poly.pdbx_seq_one_letter_code
_entity_poly.pdbx_strand_id
1 'polypeptide(L)'
;MKTSRLLTAVALATLFAAGAHAEQYQGVLQFDSSASRADVRAQAVVAAHGDDPYREGALAGVAPPLVRDADRAGVRAQAFAAARAGNLYGDAAGAGVERLAGSTVDRAAVRAQARATAARGVTEGSL
;
A
#
# COMPACT_ATOMS: atom_id res chain seq x y z
N MET A 1 76.89 -50.39 12.90
CA MET A 1 76.19 -49.35 13.69
C MET A 1 75.35 -50.05 14.75
N LYS A 2 75.41 -49.63 16.03
CA LYS A 2 74.87 -50.39 17.16
C LYS A 2 73.34 -50.28 17.21
N THR A 3 72.64 -51.42 17.17
CA THR A 3 71.17 -51.58 17.27
C THR A 3 70.51 -50.78 18.40
N SER A 4 71.24 -50.55 19.51
CA SER A 4 70.83 -49.68 20.61
C SER A 4 70.48 -48.25 20.19
N ARG A 5 71.17 -47.66 19.19
CA ARG A 5 70.88 -46.32 18.66
C ARG A 5 69.58 -46.29 17.83
N LEU A 6 69.27 -47.40 17.16
CA LEU A 6 68.01 -47.53 16.42
C LEU A 6 66.83 -47.69 17.38
N LEU A 7 66.99 -48.50 18.42
CA LEU A 7 65.95 -48.66 19.45
C LEU A 7 65.64 -47.35 20.19
N THR A 8 66.66 -46.56 20.52
CA THR A 8 66.46 -45.24 21.15
C THR A 8 65.81 -44.24 20.20
N ALA A 9 66.18 -44.23 18.92
CA ALA A 9 65.53 -43.38 17.92
C ALA A 9 64.05 -43.76 17.72
N VAL A 10 63.72 -45.04 17.68
CA VAL A 10 62.34 -45.53 17.56
C VAL A 10 61.53 -45.22 18.82
N ALA A 11 62.10 -45.43 20.02
CA ALA A 11 61.45 -45.08 21.27
C ALA A 11 61.17 -43.57 21.37
N LEU A 12 62.11 -42.74 20.95
CA LEU A 12 61.93 -41.28 20.94
C LEU A 12 60.90 -40.84 19.89
N ALA A 13 60.92 -41.44 18.70
CA ALA A 13 59.96 -41.12 17.62
C ALA A 13 58.53 -41.54 17.98
N THR A 14 58.35 -42.70 18.62
CA THR A 14 57.03 -43.17 19.07
C THR A 14 56.47 -42.32 20.22
N LEU A 15 57.32 -41.87 21.14
CA LEU A 15 56.93 -40.94 22.20
C LEU A 15 56.46 -39.58 21.64
N PHE A 16 57.15 -39.08 20.61
CA PHE A 16 56.77 -37.82 19.96
C PHE A 16 55.49 -37.94 19.13
N ALA A 17 55.30 -39.07 18.44
CA ALA A 17 54.07 -39.36 17.69
C ALA A 17 52.84 -39.50 18.59
N ALA A 18 53.00 -39.97 19.83
CA ALA A 18 51.92 -40.05 20.81
C ALA A 18 51.44 -38.68 21.32
N GLY A 19 52.24 -37.62 21.18
CA GLY A 19 51.90 -36.26 21.61
C GLY A 19 51.35 -35.35 20.51
N ALA A 20 51.31 -35.82 19.25
CA ALA A 20 50.75 -35.07 18.13
C ALA A 20 49.21 -35.13 18.16
N HIS A 21 48.62 -34.40 19.10
CA HIS A 21 47.18 -34.21 19.16
C HIS A 21 46.83 -32.93 18.39
N ALA A 22 46.22 -33.08 17.21
CA ALA A 22 45.59 -31.95 16.54
C ALA A 22 44.33 -31.57 17.33
N GLU A 23 44.08 -30.27 17.49
CA GLU A 23 42.80 -29.79 18.00
C GLU A 23 41.67 -30.38 17.14
N GLN A 24 40.82 -31.20 17.75
CA GLN A 24 39.65 -31.72 17.07
C GLN A 24 38.64 -30.59 16.96
N TYR A 25 38.43 -30.10 15.75
CA TYR A 25 37.36 -29.16 15.48
C TYR A 25 36.03 -29.84 15.77
N GLN A 26 35.40 -29.44 16.88
CA GLN A 26 34.15 -30.04 17.38
C GLN A 26 32.91 -29.56 16.60
N GLY A 27 33.10 -28.83 15.49
CA GLY A 27 32.01 -28.19 14.76
C GLY A 27 31.50 -26.92 15.44
N VAL A 28 30.51 -26.31 14.80
CA VAL A 28 29.71 -25.24 15.40
C VAL A 28 28.64 -25.87 16.29
N LEU A 29 28.30 -25.21 17.40
CA LEU A 29 27.21 -25.63 18.28
C LEU A 29 25.93 -25.79 17.44
N GLN A 30 25.42 -27.02 17.37
CA GLN A 30 24.13 -27.32 16.74
C GLN A 30 23.03 -27.09 17.75
N PHE A 31 22.04 -26.29 17.38
CA PHE A 31 20.87 -26.04 18.21
C PHE A 31 19.71 -26.87 17.69
N ASP A 32 19.40 -27.95 18.41
CA ASP A 32 18.14 -28.65 18.22
C ASP A 32 17.05 -27.91 18.99
N SER A 33 16.04 -27.41 18.26
CA SER A 33 14.89 -26.81 18.90
C SER A 33 14.08 -27.89 19.62
N SER A 34 13.75 -27.66 20.89
CA SER A 34 12.90 -28.56 21.67
C SER A 34 11.41 -28.49 21.28
N ALA A 35 11.01 -27.48 20.51
CA ALA A 35 9.63 -27.27 20.08
C ALA A 35 9.46 -27.50 18.58
N SER A 36 8.37 -28.14 18.18
CA SER A 36 8.06 -28.31 16.75
C SER A 36 7.62 -26.98 16.12
N ARG A 37 7.79 -26.83 14.80
CA ARG A 37 7.30 -25.64 14.08
C ARG A 37 5.78 -25.46 14.20
N ALA A 38 5.05 -26.57 14.33
CA ALA A 38 3.60 -26.55 14.52
C ALA A 38 3.24 -25.95 15.89
N ASP A 39 3.95 -26.36 16.94
CA ASP A 39 3.72 -25.87 18.30
C ASP A 39 4.06 -24.38 18.41
N VAL A 40 5.19 -23.95 17.84
CA VAL A 40 5.57 -22.53 17.78
C VAL A 40 4.52 -21.71 17.03
N ARG A 41 4.00 -22.23 15.91
CA ARG A 41 2.94 -21.55 15.16
C ARG A 41 1.65 -21.44 15.95
N ALA A 42 1.25 -22.50 16.65
CA ALA A 42 0.06 -22.47 17.50
C ALA A 42 0.20 -21.43 18.62
N GLN A 43 1.36 -21.42 19.30
CA GLN A 43 1.66 -20.43 20.35
C GLN A 43 1.70 -19.00 19.81
N ALA A 44 2.27 -18.79 18.62
CA ALA A 44 2.34 -17.47 18.00
C ALA A 44 0.93 -16.93 17.65
N VAL A 45 0.02 -17.80 17.19
CA VAL A 45 -1.38 -17.39 16.94
C VAL A 45 -2.07 -16.97 18.23
N VAL A 46 -1.89 -17.73 19.32
CA VAL A 46 -2.45 -17.38 20.64
C VAL A 46 -1.88 -16.06 21.13
N ALA A 47 -0.56 -15.87 21.06
CA ALA A 47 0.09 -14.64 21.49
C ALA A 47 -0.36 -13.41 20.67
N ALA A 48 -0.53 -13.56 19.35
CA ALA A 48 -0.95 -12.47 18.47
C ALA A 48 -2.40 -12.00 18.70
N HIS A 49 -3.26 -12.89 19.22
CA HIS A 49 -4.67 -12.57 19.54
C HIS A 49 -4.89 -12.31 21.03
N GLY A 50 -3.88 -12.56 21.86
CA GLY A 50 -3.93 -12.27 23.29
C GLY A 50 -3.89 -10.77 23.56
N ASP A 51 -4.30 -10.41 24.77
CA ASP A 51 -4.18 -9.03 25.24
C ASP A 51 -2.70 -8.66 25.36
N ASP A 52 -2.33 -7.47 24.86
CA ASP A 52 -0.99 -6.93 25.01
C ASP A 52 -0.86 -6.28 26.40
N PRO A 53 -0.08 -6.87 27.32
CA PRO A 53 0.01 -6.42 28.71
C PRO A 53 0.75 -5.09 28.87
N TYR A 54 1.38 -4.57 27.81
CA TYR A 54 2.09 -3.28 27.80
C TYR A 54 1.39 -2.22 26.97
N ARG A 55 0.17 -2.50 26.49
CA ARG A 55 -0.58 -1.59 25.63
C ARG A 55 -1.16 -0.43 26.44
N GLU A 56 -0.38 0.63 26.56
CA GLU A 56 -0.76 1.87 27.21
C GLU A 56 -1.13 2.94 26.17
N GLY A 57 -2.30 3.58 26.30
CA GLY A 57 -2.73 4.72 25.47
C GLY A 57 -4.22 4.73 25.12
N ALA A 58 -4.76 5.90 24.74
CA ALA A 58 -6.19 6.09 24.41
C ALA A 58 -6.70 5.23 23.23
N LEU A 59 -5.78 4.62 22.47
CA LEU A 59 -6.03 3.69 21.36
C LEU A 59 -5.59 2.25 21.70
N ALA A 60 -5.48 1.91 22.99
CA ALA A 60 -5.13 0.58 23.48
C ALA A 60 -6.19 -0.50 23.18
N GLY A 61 -7.32 -0.12 22.57
CA GLY A 61 -8.37 -1.03 22.10
C GLY A 61 -8.69 -0.84 20.62
N VAL A 62 -9.90 -1.25 20.23
CA VAL A 62 -10.49 -0.86 18.95
C VAL A 62 -10.71 0.65 18.98
N ALA A 63 -10.23 1.37 17.96
CA ALA A 63 -10.47 2.80 17.86
C ALA A 63 -11.99 3.06 17.90
N PRO A 64 -12.47 3.99 18.76
CA PRO A 64 -13.90 4.25 18.85
C PRO A 64 -14.44 4.69 17.48
N PRO A 65 -15.68 4.29 17.15
CA PRO A 65 -16.29 4.74 15.91
C PRO A 65 -16.29 6.27 15.86
N LEU A 66 -15.80 6.83 14.76
CA LEU A 66 -15.86 8.26 14.49
C LEU A 66 -17.33 8.69 14.54
N VAL A 67 -17.70 9.42 15.58
CA VAL A 67 -19.02 10.05 15.68
C VAL A 67 -19.12 11.04 14.52
N ARG A 68 -20.14 10.85 13.68
CA ARG A 68 -20.42 11.74 12.55
C ARG A 68 -21.29 12.86 13.10
N ASP A 69 -20.80 14.10 13.05
CA ASP A 69 -21.57 15.27 13.52
C ASP A 69 -22.79 15.60 12.64
N ALA A 70 -22.86 15.01 11.43
CA ALA A 70 -23.95 15.26 10.49
C ALA A 70 -24.41 13.97 9.79
N ASP A 71 -25.73 13.85 9.62
CA ASP A 71 -26.35 12.80 8.80
C ASP A 71 -26.06 13.02 7.30
N ARG A 72 -25.88 11.90 6.58
CA ARG A 72 -25.56 11.90 5.15
C ARG A 72 -26.65 12.54 4.30
N ALA A 73 -27.94 12.36 4.64
CA ALA A 73 -29.03 12.99 3.89
C ALA A 73 -29.03 14.50 4.11
N GLY A 74 -28.76 14.95 5.34
CA GLY A 74 -28.56 16.37 5.67
C GLY A 74 -27.43 17.01 4.86
N VAL A 75 -26.24 16.39 4.83
CA VAL A 75 -25.09 16.86 4.05
C VAL A 75 -25.42 16.93 2.55
N ARG A 76 -26.13 15.93 2.01
CA ARG A 76 -26.55 15.94 0.60
C ARG A 76 -27.52 17.08 0.31
N ALA A 77 -28.52 17.29 1.17
CA ALA A 77 -29.48 18.38 1.01
C ALA A 77 -28.80 19.75 1.05
N GLN A 78 -27.86 19.95 1.97
CA GLN A 78 -27.04 21.17 2.06
C GLN A 78 -26.17 21.38 0.81
N ALA A 79 -25.54 20.31 0.31
CA ALA A 79 -24.73 20.38 -0.91
C ALA A 79 -25.57 20.76 -2.14
N PHE A 80 -26.79 20.21 -2.28
CA PHE A 80 -27.69 20.60 -3.37
C PHE A 80 -28.18 22.05 -3.24
N ALA A 81 -28.48 22.50 -2.03
CA ALA A 81 -28.86 23.89 -1.79
C ALA A 81 -27.71 24.85 -2.13
N ALA A 82 -26.48 24.54 -1.71
CA ALA A 82 -25.29 25.33 -2.02
C ALA A 82 -24.98 25.34 -3.53
N ALA A 83 -25.08 24.19 -4.21
CA ALA A 83 -24.89 24.12 -5.66
C ALA A 83 -25.94 24.93 -6.43
N ARG A 84 -27.18 25.00 -5.92
CA ARG A 84 -28.25 25.82 -6.52
C ARG A 84 -28.16 27.29 -6.17
N ALA A 85 -27.51 27.65 -5.06
CA ALA A 85 -27.37 29.03 -4.63
C ALA A 85 -26.51 29.87 -5.59
N GLY A 86 -25.75 29.23 -6.51
CA GLY A 86 -24.89 29.93 -7.46
C GLY A 86 -23.67 30.56 -6.78
N ASN A 87 -22.89 31.33 -7.54
CA ASN A 87 -21.69 31.98 -6.99
C ASN A 87 -22.09 33.21 -6.15
N LEU A 88 -21.90 33.13 -4.83
CA LEU A 88 -22.29 34.19 -3.88
C LEU A 88 -21.52 35.51 -4.08
N TYR A 89 -20.38 35.47 -4.77
CA TYR A 89 -19.53 36.63 -5.09
C TYR A 89 -19.37 36.84 -6.61
N GLY A 90 -20.21 36.19 -7.41
CA GLY A 90 -20.08 36.17 -8.86
C GLY A 90 -20.87 37.28 -9.53
N ASP A 91 -20.36 38.51 -9.50
CA ASP A 91 -20.81 39.53 -10.44
C ASP A 91 -20.37 39.04 -11.84
N ALA A 92 -21.33 38.67 -12.68
CA ALA A 92 -21.19 38.26 -14.10
C ALA A 92 -20.74 36.81 -14.46
N ALA A 93 -20.14 36.00 -13.59
CA ALA A 93 -19.66 34.65 -14.01
C ALA A 93 -20.73 33.53 -14.02
N GLY A 94 -22.01 33.85 -13.79
CA GLY A 94 -23.12 32.90 -13.74
C GLY A 94 -24.41 33.37 -14.40
N ALA A 95 -24.36 34.47 -15.17
CA ALA A 95 -25.46 34.81 -16.05
C ALA A 95 -25.49 33.75 -17.15
N GLY A 96 -26.32 32.71 -16.98
CA GLY A 96 -26.62 31.80 -18.09
C GLY A 96 -26.94 32.60 -19.34
N VAL A 97 -26.57 32.09 -20.52
CA VAL A 97 -26.62 32.82 -21.82
C VAL A 97 -27.79 33.80 -21.83
N GLU A 98 -27.47 35.09 -21.75
CA GLU A 98 -28.46 36.15 -21.70
C GLU A 98 -29.35 35.97 -22.93
N ARG A 99 -30.59 35.52 -22.71
CA ARG A 99 -31.50 35.23 -23.81
C ARG A 99 -31.94 36.60 -24.29
N LEU A 100 -31.34 37.07 -25.38
CA LEU A 100 -31.67 38.35 -26.00
C LEU A 100 -33.19 38.39 -26.25
N ALA A 101 -33.92 39.05 -25.36
CA ALA A 101 -35.37 39.22 -25.42
C ALA A 101 -35.64 40.22 -26.54
N GLY A 102 -35.72 39.71 -27.77
CA GLY A 102 -35.76 40.53 -28.98
C GLY A 102 -35.21 39.84 -30.23
N SER A 103 -34.66 38.62 -30.12
CA SER A 103 -34.32 37.84 -31.31
C SER A 103 -35.61 37.49 -32.08
N THR A 104 -35.83 38.19 -33.19
CA THR A 104 -36.87 37.89 -34.20
C THR A 104 -36.50 36.71 -35.09
N VAL A 105 -35.36 36.08 -34.83
CA VAL A 105 -34.85 34.97 -35.63
C VAL A 105 -35.61 33.70 -35.24
N ASP A 106 -36.37 33.16 -36.19
CA ASP A 106 -36.99 31.85 -36.01
C ASP A 106 -35.90 30.76 -35.92
N ARG A 107 -35.69 30.28 -34.70
CA ARG A 107 -34.69 29.26 -34.41
C ARG A 107 -35.02 27.91 -35.05
N ALA A 108 -36.30 27.64 -35.35
CA ALA A 108 -36.69 26.43 -36.07
C ALA A 108 -36.19 26.51 -37.52
N ALA A 109 -36.39 27.65 -38.18
CA ALA A 109 -35.85 27.90 -39.51
C ALA A 109 -34.32 27.79 -39.56
N VAL A 110 -33.60 28.39 -38.60
CA VAL A 110 -32.13 28.30 -38.52
C VAL A 110 -31.64 26.86 -38.39
N ARG A 111 -32.30 26.05 -37.56
CA ARG A 111 -31.94 24.64 -37.38
C ARG A 111 -32.25 23.81 -38.62
N ALA A 112 -33.37 24.07 -39.28
CA ALA A 112 -33.72 23.41 -40.54
C ALA A 112 -32.68 23.72 -41.62
N GLN A 113 -32.27 24.99 -41.74
CA GLN A 113 -31.23 25.41 -42.68
C GLN A 113 -29.88 24.79 -42.35
N ALA A 114 -29.46 24.78 -41.09
CA ALA A 114 -28.20 24.16 -40.67
C ALA A 114 -28.15 22.66 -41.02
N ARG A 115 -29.25 21.94 -40.81
CA ARG A 115 -29.37 20.52 -41.20
C ARG A 115 -29.33 20.33 -42.71
N ALA A 116 -29.99 21.20 -43.47
CA ALA A 116 -29.97 21.14 -44.93
C ALA A 116 -28.57 21.44 -45.51
N THR A 117 -27.83 22.39 -44.92
CA THR A 117 -26.45 22.69 -45.30
C THR A 117 -25.51 21.53 -44.94
N ALA A 118 -25.65 20.96 -43.74
CA ALA A 118 -24.86 19.80 -43.33
C ALA A 118 -25.13 18.57 -44.21
N ALA A 119 -26.39 18.38 -44.64
CA ALA A 119 -26.77 17.27 -45.52
C ALA A 119 -26.26 17.43 -46.96
N ARG A 120 -26.01 18.67 -47.43
CA ARG A 120 -25.41 18.91 -48.75
C ARG A 120 -23.90 18.64 -48.78
N GLY A 121 -23.26 18.50 -47.61
CA GLY A 121 -21.79 18.45 -47.51
C GLY A 121 -21.16 19.79 -47.90
N VAL A 122 -20.07 20.18 -47.26
CA VAL A 122 -19.27 21.31 -47.74
C VAL A 122 -18.48 20.83 -48.96
N THR A 123 -19.09 20.88 -50.14
CA THR A 123 -18.35 20.79 -51.41
C THR A 123 -17.81 22.19 -51.74
N GLU A 124 -16.56 22.39 -51.35
CA GLU A 124 -15.54 23.35 -51.84
C GLU A 124 -15.97 24.70 -52.46
N GLY A 125 -15.48 25.79 -51.84
CA GLY A 125 -14.75 26.87 -52.51
C GLY A 125 -15.51 27.92 -53.34
N SER A 126 -15.68 29.13 -52.79
CA SER A 126 -15.26 30.36 -53.46
C SER A 126 -15.00 31.47 -52.43
N LEU A 127 -13.99 32.28 -52.73
CA LEU A 127 -13.53 33.49 -52.04
C LEU A 127 -14.65 34.43 -51.59
#